data_AF-A0A918TFZ3-F1
#
_entry.id   AF-A0A918TFZ3-F1
#
_cell.length_a   1.000
_cell.length_b   1.000
_cell.length_c   1.000
_cell.angle_alpha   90.00
_cell.angle_beta   90.00
_cell.angle_gamma   90.00
#
_symmetry.space_group_name_H-M   'P 1'
#
loop_
_entity.id
_entity.type
_entity.pdbx_description
1 polymer ?
#
loop_
_entity_poly.entity_id
_entity_poly.type
_entity_poly.pdbx_seq_one_letter_code
_entity_poly.pdbx_strand_id
1 'polypeptide(L)'
;MLLFDSDAEVAELLSESSVLKEVKEALGSDCFDGDQLNKGEVRKLIFSDSEARKRLEEILHPKVRERLGEMARKGQREGVDVLLADIPLYFETGWKWDNRGVIVTACPRDVQKERLVERPGLDEEVAEAILATQLPWEDKLAAADQVFWTSGRADFLSEQVEVFVTKMKGRIEHDREKRGPVCDIELPAIADLNELRTRPLADLLKLASDLSIRNTGAEKGKLVFDIFCKLGNFGCDLQALGVLEKAKDSFAMLRDPGRSFKPGPDDVYLGAHLVKEHGLGDGNMVKVRVRPPRGRDNYLSVSEVLEIERQPAHLFDPGDDFENLTSEFPEERFHLETKDEKDMAVRLVDLVAPLGKGQRGLIVAPPRGGKTVLLKQIARSLQSNHPEVELIILLLDERPEEVSDFEDTVDAQVYSSTFDETSKRHAQVSDLVLARARRLVENGKDVVILLDSLTRLARGYNNAASGGPIGSGGVNPAALAKARKFFGAARNVVDGGSLTILATCLVETDSRMDDVIFEELKGTGNMEIRLDRDLAERRVFPAIHIQQSGTRNDDRLYHKEELPRVIDLRRQLASMPVGEAVETLMKQLKGTVSNAEFLLKGLR
;
A
#
# COMPACT_ATOMS: atom_id res chain seq x y z
N MET A 1 6.69 -25.19 31.66
CA MET A 1 5.52 -25.45 30.79
C MET A 1 4.45 -24.45 31.18
N LEU A 2 3.79 -23.83 30.21
CA LEU A 2 2.59 -23.04 30.41
C LEU A 2 1.38 -23.86 29.95
N LEU A 3 0.26 -23.70 30.64
CA LEU A 3 -1.01 -24.30 30.29
C LEU A 3 -2.00 -23.16 30.05
N PHE A 4 -2.63 -23.15 28.88
CA PHE A 4 -3.71 -22.25 28.54
C PHE A 4 -5.01 -23.05 28.54
N ASP A 5 -5.97 -22.65 29.36
CA ASP A 5 -7.29 -23.27 29.47
C ASP A 5 -8.32 -22.31 28.90
N SER A 6 -8.85 -22.62 27.73
CA SER A 6 -9.78 -21.72 27.03
C SER A 6 -11.06 -21.46 27.82
N ASP A 7 -11.55 -22.45 28.58
CA ASP A 7 -12.78 -22.29 29.38
C ASP A 7 -12.55 -21.37 30.58
N ALA A 8 -11.37 -21.48 31.21
CA ALA A 8 -10.97 -20.59 32.29
C ALA A 8 -10.83 -19.14 31.80
N GLU A 9 -10.23 -18.95 30.62
CA GLU A 9 -10.02 -17.64 30.00
C GLU A 9 -11.33 -16.99 29.57
N VAL A 10 -12.27 -17.77 29.03
CA VAL A 10 -13.65 -17.31 28.76
C VAL A 10 -14.34 -16.91 30.07
N ALA A 11 -14.18 -17.68 31.15
CA ALA A 11 -14.78 -17.35 32.43
C ALA A 11 -14.24 -16.03 33.01
N GLU A 12 -12.96 -15.74 32.82
CA GLU A 12 -12.35 -14.47 33.22
C GLU A 12 -12.78 -13.31 32.31
N LEU A 13 -12.81 -13.49 30.99
CA LEU A 13 -13.32 -12.48 30.06
C LEU A 13 -14.77 -12.10 30.39
N LEU A 14 -15.61 -13.07 30.75
CA LEU A 14 -16.99 -12.84 31.18
C LEU A 14 -17.11 -12.22 32.58
N SER A 15 -16.00 -11.88 33.24
CA SER A 15 -15.98 -11.06 34.45
C SER A 15 -15.56 -9.61 34.18
N GLU A 16 -15.07 -9.29 32.98
CA GLU A 16 -14.66 -7.94 32.59
C GLU A 16 -15.85 -7.07 32.21
N SER A 17 -15.90 -5.85 32.75
CA SER A 17 -17.01 -4.91 32.50
C SER A 17 -17.14 -4.49 31.04
N SER A 18 -16.03 -4.40 30.29
CA SER A 18 -16.01 -4.09 28.86
C SER A 18 -16.67 -5.20 28.04
N VAL A 19 -16.26 -6.45 28.29
CA VAL A 19 -16.79 -7.64 27.60
C VAL A 19 -18.25 -7.87 27.95
N LEU A 20 -18.63 -7.71 29.22
CA LEU A 20 -20.03 -7.83 29.65
C LEU A 20 -20.95 -6.84 28.93
N LYS A 21 -20.47 -5.63 28.62
CA LYS A 21 -21.23 -4.65 27.85
C LYS A 21 -21.46 -5.10 26.40
N GLU A 22 -20.41 -5.56 25.72
CA GLU A 22 -20.48 -6.10 24.35
C GLU A 22 -21.44 -7.31 24.31
N VAL A 23 -21.34 -8.22 25.29
CA VAL A 23 -22.21 -9.40 25.40
C VAL A 23 -23.68 -9.00 25.67
N LYS A 24 -23.92 -7.98 26.50
CA LYS A 24 -25.28 -7.47 26.78
C LYS A 24 -25.93 -6.84 25.56
N GLU A 25 -25.15 -6.13 24.75
CA GLU A 25 -25.62 -5.57 23.47
C GLU A 25 -25.94 -6.68 22.46
N ALA A 26 -25.17 -7.77 22.44
CA ALA A 26 -25.35 -8.86 21.49
C ALA A 26 -26.46 -9.86 21.87
N LEU A 27 -26.59 -10.23 23.15
CA LEU A 27 -27.52 -11.26 23.63
C LEU A 27 -28.81 -10.71 24.25
N GLY A 28 -28.87 -9.40 24.53
CA GLY A 28 -30.01 -8.75 25.16
C GLY A 28 -29.98 -8.79 26.70
N SER A 29 -30.83 -7.97 27.31
CA SER A 29 -30.87 -7.78 28.77
C SER A 29 -31.36 -9.00 29.55
N ASP A 30 -32.07 -9.92 28.90
CA ASP A 30 -32.71 -11.07 29.55
C ASP A 30 -31.69 -12.11 30.05
N CYS A 31 -30.46 -12.05 29.54
CA CYS A 31 -29.33 -12.87 30.01
C CYS A 31 -28.61 -12.27 31.24
N PHE A 32 -29.09 -11.16 31.80
CA PHE A 32 -28.42 -10.40 32.85
C PHE A 32 -29.33 -10.15 34.06
N ASP A 33 -28.80 -10.43 35.25
CA ASP A 33 -29.38 -10.01 36.53
C ASP A 33 -28.69 -8.71 36.97
N GLY A 34 -29.18 -7.58 36.48
CA GLY A 34 -28.55 -6.27 36.64
C GLY A 34 -27.28 -6.13 35.79
N ASP A 35 -26.12 -6.10 36.46
CA ASP A 35 -24.79 -6.03 35.83
C ASP A 35 -24.06 -7.38 35.83
N GLN A 36 -24.69 -8.44 36.36
CA GLN A 36 -24.11 -9.78 36.39
C GLN A 36 -24.72 -10.67 35.31
N LEU A 37 -23.87 -11.43 34.63
CA LEU A 37 -24.28 -12.39 33.61
C LEU A 37 -24.92 -13.63 34.25
N ASN A 38 -26.15 -13.96 33.85
CA ASN A 38 -26.80 -15.20 34.25
C ASN A 38 -26.36 -16.35 33.34
N LYS A 39 -25.35 -17.12 33.78
CA LYS A 39 -24.79 -18.25 33.01
C LYS A 39 -25.85 -19.31 32.64
N GLY A 40 -26.93 -19.45 33.42
CA GLY A 40 -28.01 -20.39 33.15
C GLY A 40 -28.87 -19.97 31.96
N GLU A 41 -29.26 -18.70 31.90
CA GLU A 41 -30.06 -18.16 30.80
C GLU A 41 -29.25 -18.03 29.50
N VAL A 42 -27.98 -17.62 29.57
CA VAL A 42 -27.07 -17.64 28.42
C VAL A 42 -26.98 -19.06 27.85
N ARG A 43 -26.80 -20.07 28.71
CA ARG A 43 -26.71 -21.47 28.30
C ARG A 43 -27.98 -21.93 27.59
N LYS A 44 -29.17 -21.62 28.13
CA LYS A 44 -30.44 -21.96 27.46
C LYS A 44 -30.53 -21.29 26.08
N LEU A 45 -30.19 -20.00 26.00
CA LEU A 45 -30.28 -19.24 24.76
C LEU A 45 -29.36 -19.81 23.69
N ILE A 46 -28.06 -20.01 23.97
CA ILE A 46 -27.08 -20.51 22.98
C ILE A 46 -27.37 -21.93 22.48
N PHE A 47 -28.07 -22.76 23.27
CA PHE A 47 -28.49 -24.09 22.83
C PHE A 47 -29.79 -24.06 22.01
N SER A 48 -30.61 -23.04 22.17
CA SER A 48 -31.87 -22.87 21.44
C SER A 48 -31.77 -21.99 20.18
N ASP A 49 -30.76 -21.11 20.11
CA ASP A 49 -30.55 -20.13 19.04
C ASP A 49 -29.09 -20.15 18.56
N SER A 50 -28.89 -20.71 17.37
CA SER A 50 -27.58 -20.79 16.70
C SER A 50 -27.02 -19.42 16.30
N GLU A 51 -27.88 -18.42 16.04
CA GLU A 51 -27.47 -17.07 15.65
C GLU A 51 -27.03 -16.25 16.87
N ALA A 52 -27.70 -16.42 18.01
CA ALA A 52 -27.22 -15.89 19.30
C ALA A 52 -25.87 -16.49 19.69
N ARG A 53 -25.69 -17.80 19.52
CA ARG A 53 -24.41 -18.47 19.75
C ARG A 53 -23.30 -17.87 18.88
N LYS A 54 -23.55 -17.68 17.59
CA LYS A 54 -22.57 -17.11 16.66
C LYS A 54 -22.14 -15.69 17.05
N ARG A 55 -23.08 -14.83 17.43
CA ARG A 55 -22.80 -13.46 17.92
C ARG A 55 -21.93 -13.46 19.17
N LEU A 56 -22.17 -14.39 20.10
CA LEU A 56 -21.33 -14.53 21.30
C LEU A 56 -19.91 -15.00 20.95
N GLU A 57 -19.79 -15.98 20.04
CA GLU A 57 -18.50 -16.49 19.57
C GLU A 57 -17.69 -15.39 18.84
N GLU A 58 -18.34 -14.52 18.06
CA GLU A 58 -17.71 -13.38 17.37
C GLU A 58 -17.08 -12.36 18.35
N ILE A 59 -17.60 -12.25 19.57
CA ILE A 59 -17.05 -11.38 20.62
C ILE A 59 -15.91 -12.09 21.38
N LEU A 60 -16.12 -13.34 21.79
CA LEU A 60 -15.20 -14.04 22.69
C LEU A 60 -13.98 -14.64 21.99
N HIS A 61 -14.16 -15.25 20.81
CA HIS A 61 -13.07 -15.96 20.14
C HIS A 61 -11.86 -15.04 19.82
N PRO A 62 -12.03 -13.81 19.29
CA PRO A 62 -10.89 -12.92 19.05
C PRO A 62 -10.09 -12.62 20.33
N LYS A 63 -10.79 -12.37 21.45
CA LYS A 63 -10.16 -12.03 22.73
C LYS A 63 -9.43 -13.24 23.35
N VAL A 64 -10.00 -14.44 23.28
CA VAL A 64 -9.33 -15.68 23.72
C VAL A 64 -8.05 -15.93 22.90
N ARG A 65 -8.10 -15.72 21.58
CA ARG A 65 -6.94 -15.85 20.70
C ARG A 65 -5.84 -14.85 21.03
N GLU A 66 -6.22 -13.61 21.36
CA GLU A 66 -5.28 -12.58 21.82
C GLU A 66 -4.58 -12.99 23.12
N ARG A 67 -5.34 -13.41 24.14
CA ARG A 67 -4.79 -13.88 25.42
C ARG A 67 -3.85 -15.08 25.25
N LEU A 68 -4.18 -16.04 24.39
CA LEU A 68 -3.27 -17.14 24.08
C LEU A 68 -1.98 -16.64 23.43
N GLY A 69 -2.08 -15.67 22.52
CA GLY A 69 -0.93 -15.01 21.91
C GLY A 69 -0.05 -14.30 22.93
N GLU A 70 -0.64 -13.61 23.91
CA GLU A 70 0.09 -12.97 25.01
C GLU A 70 0.80 -13.98 25.90
N MET A 71 0.12 -15.08 26.27
CA MET A 71 0.72 -16.15 27.05
C MET A 71 1.88 -16.81 26.29
N ALA A 72 1.74 -17.00 24.98
CA ALA A 72 2.81 -17.52 24.12
C ALA A 72 4.02 -16.59 24.08
N ARG A 73 3.82 -15.28 23.88
CA ARG A 73 4.89 -14.27 23.92
C ARG A 73 5.56 -14.21 25.28
N LYS A 74 4.79 -14.27 26.38
CA LYS A 74 5.32 -14.32 27.74
C LYS A 74 6.18 -15.57 27.97
N GLY A 75 5.65 -16.74 27.63
CA GLY A 75 6.39 -18.00 27.73
C GLY A 75 7.66 -17.99 26.90
N GLN A 76 7.64 -17.37 25.74
CA GLN A 76 8.82 -17.20 24.92
C GLN A 76 9.89 -16.30 25.57
N ARG A 77 9.50 -15.15 26.14
CA ARG A 77 10.40 -14.26 26.90
C ARG A 77 11.01 -14.95 28.12
N GLU A 78 10.20 -15.73 28.84
CA GLU A 78 10.62 -16.47 30.04
C GLU A 78 11.37 -17.78 29.72
N GLY A 79 11.58 -18.10 28.43
CA GLY A 79 12.29 -19.31 28.02
C GLY A 79 11.50 -20.61 28.29
N VAL A 80 10.18 -20.57 28.41
CA VAL A 80 9.34 -21.74 28.68
C VAL A 80 9.31 -22.68 27.49
N ASP A 81 9.73 -23.92 27.67
CA ASP A 81 9.89 -24.89 26.56
C ASP A 81 8.61 -25.38 25.89
N VAL A 82 7.51 -25.36 26.63
CA VAL A 82 6.23 -25.96 26.19
C VAL A 82 5.09 -25.06 26.63
N LEU A 83 4.26 -24.65 25.68
CA LEU A 83 2.92 -24.11 25.91
C LEU A 83 1.93 -25.16 25.42
N LEU A 84 1.06 -25.61 26.30
CA LEU A 84 -0.05 -26.49 25.99
C LEU A 84 -1.33 -25.66 26.06
N ALA A 85 -2.13 -25.64 25.00
CA ALA A 85 -3.43 -24.98 25.00
C ALA A 85 -4.53 -26.03 24.89
N ASP A 86 -5.42 -26.04 25.89
CA ASP A 86 -6.65 -26.80 25.86
C ASP A 86 -7.74 -25.93 25.21
N ILE A 87 -8.20 -26.36 24.03
CA ILE A 87 -9.13 -25.61 23.19
C ILE A 87 -10.29 -26.54 22.82
N PRO A 88 -11.44 -26.41 23.49
CA PRO A 88 -12.65 -27.11 23.10
C PRO A 88 -13.03 -26.77 21.66
N LEU A 89 -13.52 -27.77 20.92
CA LEU A 89 -14.01 -27.60 19.54
C LEU A 89 -12.99 -26.97 18.56
N TYR A 90 -11.68 -27.18 18.81
CA TYR A 90 -10.59 -26.58 18.03
C TYR A 90 -10.79 -26.71 16.51
N PHE A 91 -11.11 -27.92 16.02
CA PHE A 91 -11.27 -28.17 14.59
C PHE A 91 -12.52 -27.49 14.02
N GLU A 92 -13.61 -27.49 14.78
CA GLU A 92 -14.91 -26.94 14.40
C GLU A 92 -14.88 -25.41 14.29
N THR A 93 -14.02 -24.75 15.07
CA THR A 93 -13.82 -23.29 14.96
C THR A 93 -13.13 -22.87 13.66
N GLY A 94 -12.55 -23.81 12.91
CA GLY A 94 -11.72 -23.53 11.73
C GLY A 94 -10.43 -22.77 12.03
N TRP A 95 -10.09 -22.60 13.31
CA TRP A 95 -8.95 -21.81 13.72
C TRP A 95 -7.63 -22.50 13.37
N LYS A 96 -6.74 -21.76 12.70
CA LYS A 96 -5.38 -22.19 12.38
C LYS A 96 -4.39 -21.38 13.21
N TRP A 97 -4.03 -21.91 14.36
CA TRP A 97 -2.95 -21.36 15.18
C TRP A 97 -1.59 -21.93 14.72
N ASP A 98 -0.53 -21.14 14.83
CA ASP A 98 0.86 -21.54 14.55
C ASP A 98 1.41 -22.47 15.63
N ASN A 99 0.76 -23.63 15.80
CA ASN A 99 1.16 -24.67 16.72
C ASN A 99 2.12 -25.67 16.05
N ARG A 100 2.82 -26.46 16.86
CA ARG A 100 3.75 -27.52 16.41
C ARG A 100 3.10 -28.89 16.28
N GLY A 101 1.86 -29.02 16.76
CA GLY A 101 1.07 -30.23 16.67
C GLY A 101 -0.18 -30.16 17.54
N VAL A 102 -1.19 -30.92 17.14
CA VAL A 102 -2.48 -31.02 17.80
C VAL A 102 -2.59 -32.38 18.50
N ILE A 103 -2.94 -32.33 19.79
CA ILE A 103 -3.18 -33.52 20.61
C ILE A 103 -4.69 -33.74 20.72
N VAL A 104 -5.14 -34.95 20.41
CA VAL A 104 -6.56 -35.33 20.55
C VAL A 104 -6.69 -36.47 21.56
N THR A 105 -7.54 -36.29 22.56
CA THR A 105 -7.98 -37.40 23.41
C THR A 105 -9.17 -38.09 22.77
N ALA A 106 -9.08 -39.41 22.56
CA ALA A 106 -10.09 -40.19 21.87
C ALA A 106 -10.64 -41.33 22.74
N CYS A 107 -11.95 -41.56 22.64
CA CYS A 107 -12.61 -42.78 23.07
C CYS A 107 -13.81 -43.07 22.15
N PRO A 108 -14.27 -44.34 22.04
CA PRO A 108 -15.45 -44.70 21.27
C PRO A 108 -16.70 -43.88 21.67
N ARG A 109 -17.59 -43.61 20.70
CA ARG A 109 -18.74 -42.70 20.87
C ARG A 109 -19.74 -43.19 21.93
N ASP A 110 -19.95 -44.49 22.02
CA ASP A 110 -20.71 -45.16 23.07
C ASP A 110 -20.12 -44.85 24.46
N VAL A 111 -18.80 -45.00 24.62
CA VAL A 111 -18.09 -44.67 25.87
C VAL A 111 -18.14 -43.18 26.19
N GLN A 112 -18.07 -42.30 25.18
CA GLN A 112 -18.25 -40.85 25.36
C GLN A 112 -19.64 -40.54 25.90
N LYS A 113 -20.66 -41.14 25.29
CA LYS A 113 -22.07 -40.96 25.67
C LYS A 113 -22.33 -41.45 27.09
N GLU A 114 -21.85 -42.64 27.45
CA GLU A 114 -21.94 -43.17 28.82
C GLU A 114 -21.33 -42.20 29.84
N ARG A 115 -20.10 -41.73 29.59
CA ARG A 115 -19.41 -40.78 30.48
C ARG A 115 -20.08 -39.41 30.58
N LEU A 116 -20.75 -38.97 29.52
CA LEU A 116 -21.51 -37.71 29.53
C LEU A 116 -22.78 -37.84 30.36
N VAL A 117 -23.49 -38.97 30.26
CA VAL A 117 -24.71 -39.24 31.03
C VAL A 117 -24.44 -39.47 32.52
N GLU A 118 -23.24 -39.95 32.87
CA GLU A 118 -22.80 -40.05 34.27
C GLU A 118 -22.57 -38.69 34.95
N ARG A 119 -22.47 -37.60 34.17
CA ARG A 119 -22.24 -36.26 34.73
C ARG A 119 -23.56 -35.65 35.24
N PRO A 120 -23.54 -34.95 36.39
CA PRO A 120 -24.74 -34.31 36.92
C PRO A 120 -25.35 -33.31 35.92
N GLY A 121 -26.63 -33.50 35.58
CA GLY A 121 -27.40 -32.57 34.75
C GLY A 121 -27.27 -32.76 33.23
N LEU A 122 -26.78 -33.92 32.77
CA LEU A 122 -26.71 -34.29 31.36
C LEU A 122 -27.49 -35.58 31.14
N ASP A 123 -28.69 -35.49 30.56
CA ASP A 123 -29.45 -36.66 30.12
C ASP A 123 -28.98 -37.13 28.72
N GLU A 124 -29.57 -38.22 28.25
CA GLU A 124 -29.16 -38.86 26.99
C GLU A 124 -29.38 -37.96 25.76
N GLU A 125 -30.43 -37.15 25.76
CA GLU A 125 -30.75 -36.22 24.66
C GLU A 125 -29.73 -35.07 24.62
N VAL A 126 -29.38 -34.50 25.77
CA VAL A 126 -28.39 -33.42 25.85
C VAL A 126 -26.99 -33.94 25.52
N ALA A 127 -26.64 -35.16 25.95
CA ALA A 127 -25.37 -35.78 25.60
C ALA A 127 -25.24 -35.98 24.08
N GLU A 128 -26.31 -36.44 23.41
CA GLU A 128 -26.31 -36.62 21.96
C GLU A 128 -26.20 -35.28 21.21
N ALA A 129 -26.89 -34.24 21.69
CA ALA A 129 -26.79 -32.90 21.12
C ALA A 129 -25.37 -32.32 21.21
N ILE A 130 -24.67 -32.52 22.34
CA ILE A 130 -23.28 -32.11 22.50
C ILE A 130 -22.38 -32.83 21.49
N LEU A 131 -22.54 -34.15 21.36
CA LEU A 131 -21.74 -34.95 20.42
C LEU A 131 -22.02 -34.58 18.96
N ALA A 132 -23.25 -34.21 18.63
CA ALA A 132 -23.63 -33.78 17.28
C ALA A 132 -23.00 -32.44 16.84
N THR A 133 -22.61 -31.58 17.80
CA THR A 133 -21.91 -30.32 17.48
C THR A 133 -20.43 -30.52 17.13
N GLN A 134 -19.91 -31.73 17.31
CA GLN A 134 -18.50 -32.04 17.09
C GLN A 134 -18.28 -32.63 15.70
N LEU A 135 -17.09 -32.37 15.16
CA LEU A 135 -16.62 -33.00 13.93
C LEU A 135 -16.62 -34.54 14.10
N PRO A 136 -16.97 -35.31 13.06
CA PRO A 136 -16.89 -36.76 13.11
C PRO A 136 -15.53 -37.25 13.60
N TRP A 137 -15.56 -38.30 14.42
CA TRP A 137 -14.38 -38.77 15.15
C TRP A 137 -13.23 -39.19 14.22
N GLU A 138 -13.53 -39.79 13.07
CA GLU A 138 -12.57 -40.18 12.03
C GLU A 138 -11.79 -38.97 11.51
N ASP A 139 -12.49 -37.86 11.25
CA ASP A 139 -11.89 -36.63 10.73
C ASP A 139 -10.98 -35.98 11.79
N LYS A 140 -11.40 -36.00 13.07
CA LYS A 140 -10.55 -35.51 14.19
C LYS A 140 -9.27 -36.32 14.33
N LEU A 141 -9.37 -37.65 14.22
CA LEU A 141 -8.20 -38.52 14.31
C LEU A 141 -7.26 -38.34 13.12
N ALA A 142 -7.80 -38.18 11.91
CA ALA A 142 -7.01 -37.94 10.70
C ALA A 142 -6.26 -36.60 10.75
N ALA A 143 -6.82 -35.60 11.43
CA ALA A 143 -6.23 -34.27 11.58
C ALA A 143 -5.29 -34.12 12.80
N ALA A 144 -5.19 -35.13 13.67
CA ALA A 144 -4.38 -35.07 14.88
C ALA A 144 -2.93 -35.51 14.66
N ASP A 145 -1.97 -34.84 15.31
CA ASP A 145 -0.56 -35.25 15.32
C ASP A 145 -0.28 -36.33 16.37
N GLN A 146 -1.02 -36.29 17.48
CA GLN A 146 -0.93 -37.29 18.55
C GLN A 146 -2.34 -37.59 19.07
N VAL A 147 -2.64 -38.88 19.19
CA VAL A 147 -3.90 -39.36 19.76
C VAL A 147 -3.61 -40.04 21.10
N PHE A 148 -4.38 -39.70 22.12
CA PHE A 148 -4.40 -40.40 23.40
C PHE A 148 -5.71 -41.15 23.59
N TRP A 149 -5.64 -42.48 23.64
CA TRP A 149 -6.81 -43.32 23.86
C TRP A 149 -7.16 -43.38 25.34
N THR A 150 -8.36 -42.90 25.68
CA THR A 150 -8.86 -42.81 27.05
C THR A 150 -9.89 -43.89 27.39
N SER A 151 -10.18 -44.80 26.46
CA SER A 151 -11.12 -45.93 26.64
C SER A 151 -10.49 -47.16 27.32
N GLY A 152 -9.17 -47.17 27.53
CA GLY A 152 -8.43 -48.26 28.16
C GLY A 152 -8.31 -48.12 29.68
N ARG A 153 -7.50 -49.00 30.28
CA ARG A 153 -7.11 -48.92 31.71
C ARG A 153 -6.29 -47.65 31.98
N ALA A 154 -6.36 -47.12 33.19
CA ALA A 154 -5.69 -45.85 33.54
C ALA A 154 -4.15 -45.90 33.36
N ASP A 155 -3.54 -47.06 33.57
CA ASP A 155 -2.11 -47.31 33.33
C ASP A 155 -1.74 -47.20 31.84
N PHE A 156 -2.63 -47.62 30.94
CA PHE A 156 -2.43 -47.50 29.50
C PHE A 156 -2.39 -46.05 29.00
N LEU A 157 -3.16 -45.15 29.63
CA LEU A 157 -3.07 -43.72 29.30
C LEU A 157 -1.72 -43.15 29.76
N SER A 158 -1.28 -43.50 30.97
CA SER A 158 0.02 -43.07 31.50
C SER A 158 1.18 -43.53 30.62
N GLU A 159 1.17 -44.79 30.16
CA GLU A 159 2.18 -45.32 29.23
C GLU A 159 2.21 -44.54 27.91
N GLN A 160 1.05 -44.24 27.32
CA GLN A 160 0.98 -43.43 26.09
C GLN A 160 1.60 -42.04 26.31
N VAL A 161 1.28 -41.39 27.44
CA VAL A 161 1.79 -40.07 27.80
C VAL A 161 3.32 -40.11 28.02
N GLU A 162 3.85 -41.13 28.71
CA GLU A 162 5.29 -41.27 28.92
C GLU A 162 6.06 -41.41 27.60
N VAL A 163 5.55 -42.21 26.67
CA VAL A 163 6.14 -42.36 25.32
C VAL A 163 6.13 -41.02 24.58
N PHE A 164 5.02 -40.28 24.65
CA PHE A 164 4.91 -38.97 24.03
C PHE A 164 5.89 -37.96 24.65
N VAL A 165 5.93 -37.87 25.98
CA VAL A 165 6.84 -36.96 26.70
C VAL A 165 8.30 -37.29 26.38
N THR A 166 8.66 -38.57 26.27
CA THR A 166 10.00 -38.98 25.89
C THR A 166 10.37 -38.52 24.47
N LYS A 167 9.46 -38.67 23.50
CA LYS A 167 9.64 -38.14 22.14
C LYS A 167 9.74 -36.61 22.13
N MET A 168 8.94 -35.94 22.97
CA MET A 168 8.94 -34.48 23.09
C MET A 168 10.23 -33.95 23.70
N LYS A 169 10.83 -34.64 24.69
CA LYS A 169 12.11 -34.22 25.30
C LYS A 169 13.21 -34.05 24.25
N GLY A 170 13.38 -35.02 23.35
CA GLY A 170 14.37 -34.91 22.27
C GLY A 170 14.09 -33.76 21.30
N ARG A 171 12.81 -33.45 21.03
CA ARG A 171 12.42 -32.27 20.24
C ARG A 171 12.69 -30.96 20.98
N ILE A 172 12.37 -30.90 22.27
CA ILE A 172 12.61 -29.73 23.13
C ILE A 172 14.10 -29.43 23.21
N GLU A 173 14.95 -30.44 23.37
CA GLU A 173 16.42 -30.26 23.39
C GLU A 173 16.93 -29.70 22.06
N HIS A 174 16.49 -30.25 20.93
CA HIS A 174 16.83 -29.72 19.60
C HIS A 174 16.32 -28.28 19.39
N ASP A 175 15.12 -27.97 19.87
CA ASP A 175 14.55 -26.63 19.79
C ASP A 175 15.23 -25.66 20.76
N ARG A 176 15.75 -26.12 21.90
CA ARG A 176 16.59 -25.34 22.83
C ARG A 176 17.95 -25.00 22.21
N GLU A 177 18.58 -25.93 21.48
CA GLU A 177 19.83 -25.66 20.76
C GLU A 177 19.64 -24.65 19.61
N LYS A 178 18.43 -24.61 19.03
CA LYS A 178 18.03 -23.62 18.01
C LYS A 178 17.41 -22.34 18.59
N ARG A 179 17.07 -22.32 19.87
CA ARG A 179 16.53 -21.13 20.54
C ARG A 179 17.61 -20.06 20.47
N GLY A 180 17.28 -18.96 19.80
CA GLY A 180 18.09 -17.77 19.85
C GLY A 180 18.23 -17.27 21.30
N PRO A 181 19.19 -16.36 21.56
CA PRO A 181 19.33 -15.75 22.88
C PRO A 181 18.00 -15.18 23.38
N VAL A 182 17.76 -15.28 24.69
CA VAL A 182 16.66 -14.57 25.36
C VAL A 182 16.86 -13.09 25.10
N CYS A 183 15.80 -12.42 24.65
CA CYS A 183 15.87 -11.02 24.27
C CYS A 183 15.82 -10.18 25.56
N ASP A 184 16.92 -9.49 25.87
CA ASP A 184 17.01 -8.59 27.04
C ASP A 184 16.31 -7.23 26.83
N ILE A 185 15.73 -7.02 25.64
CA ILE A 185 15.02 -5.79 25.29
C ILE A 185 13.51 -5.99 25.27
N GLU A 186 12.79 -4.93 25.66
CA GLU A 186 11.34 -4.88 25.53
C GLU A 186 10.94 -4.90 24.06
N LEU A 187 10.16 -5.90 23.68
CA LEU A 187 9.75 -6.12 22.30
C LEU A 187 8.39 -5.48 22.02
N PRO A 188 8.21 -4.82 20.87
CA PRO A 188 6.93 -4.27 20.50
C PRO A 188 5.93 -5.39 20.19
N ALA A 189 4.65 -5.17 20.51
CA ALA A 189 3.58 -6.11 20.16
C ALA A 189 3.45 -6.29 18.64
N ILE A 190 3.60 -5.19 17.89
CA ILE A 190 3.59 -5.14 16.43
C ILE A 190 4.95 -4.63 15.96
N ALA A 191 5.59 -5.35 15.04
CA ALA A 191 6.74 -4.85 14.30
C ALA A 191 6.29 -4.45 12.90
N ASP A 192 6.42 -3.16 12.57
CA ASP A 192 6.11 -2.63 11.25
C ASP A 192 7.37 -2.55 10.39
N LEU A 193 7.35 -3.22 9.23
CA LEU A 193 8.46 -3.22 8.28
C LEU A 193 8.77 -1.83 7.75
N ASN A 194 7.75 -1.01 7.52
CA ASN A 194 7.87 0.33 6.96
C ASN A 194 8.52 1.30 7.96
N GLU A 195 8.25 1.17 9.26
CA GLU A 195 9.00 1.90 10.30
C GLU A 195 10.47 1.51 10.33
N LEU A 196 10.79 0.22 10.19
CA LEU A 196 12.20 -0.21 10.18
C LEU A 196 12.95 0.35 8.96
N ARG A 197 12.29 0.50 7.81
CA ARG A 197 12.90 1.07 6.60
C ARG A 197 13.28 2.54 6.77
N THR A 198 12.48 3.32 7.48
CA THR A 198 12.70 4.77 7.67
C THR A 198 13.73 5.08 8.75
N ARG A 199 14.02 4.13 9.66
CA ARG A 199 15.04 4.32 10.70
C ARG A 199 16.43 4.61 10.13
N PRO A 200 17.22 5.49 10.78
CA PRO A 200 18.63 5.69 10.48
C PRO A 200 19.43 4.38 10.58
N LEU A 201 20.48 4.25 9.77
CA LEU A 201 21.32 3.05 9.76
C LEU A 201 21.96 2.79 11.14
N ALA A 202 22.35 3.84 11.87
CA ALA A 202 22.92 3.71 13.21
C ALA A 202 21.96 3.03 14.20
N ASP A 203 20.67 3.38 14.15
CA ASP A 203 19.66 2.81 15.04
C ASP A 203 19.36 1.35 14.68
N LEU A 204 19.37 1.02 13.38
CA LEU A 204 19.23 -0.36 12.93
C LEU A 204 20.42 -1.23 13.36
N LEU A 205 21.64 -0.70 13.30
CA LEU A 205 22.84 -1.41 13.76
C LEU A 205 22.82 -1.66 15.27
N LYS A 206 22.35 -0.68 16.04
CA LYS A 206 22.13 -0.84 17.48
C LYS A 206 21.09 -1.93 17.77
N LEU A 207 19.91 -1.83 17.15
CA LEU A 207 18.85 -2.81 17.31
C LEU A 207 19.29 -4.23 16.90
N ALA A 208 20.07 -4.35 15.82
CA ALA A 208 20.63 -5.63 15.40
C ALA A 208 21.58 -6.22 16.45
N SER A 209 22.43 -5.39 17.07
CA SER A 209 23.32 -5.80 18.15
C SER A 209 22.52 -6.27 19.37
N ASP A 210 21.50 -5.52 19.76
CA ASP A 210 20.62 -5.85 20.90
C ASP A 210 19.86 -7.17 20.64
N LEU A 211 19.48 -7.43 19.39
CA LEU A 211 18.86 -8.69 18.94
C LEU A 211 19.87 -9.83 18.67
N SER A 212 21.17 -9.62 18.95
CA SER A 212 22.26 -10.57 18.70
C SER A 212 22.36 -11.06 17.25
N ILE A 213 22.07 -10.18 16.29
CA ILE A 213 22.25 -10.42 14.86
C ILE A 213 23.70 -10.07 14.50
N ARG A 214 24.45 -11.05 13.96
CA ARG A 214 25.82 -10.79 13.49
C ARG A 214 25.79 -9.91 12.25
N ASN A 215 26.30 -8.70 12.37
CA ASN A 215 26.45 -7.80 11.23
C ASN A 215 27.63 -8.25 10.34
N THR A 216 27.34 -8.61 9.10
CA THR A 216 28.35 -9.00 8.10
C THR A 216 28.69 -7.89 7.11
N GLY A 217 28.40 -6.62 7.43
CA GLY A 217 28.55 -5.50 6.49
C GLY A 217 27.47 -5.49 5.41
N ALA A 218 26.27 -5.96 5.76
CA ALA A 218 25.16 -6.13 4.83
C ALA A 218 24.51 -4.79 4.41
N GLU A 219 23.93 -4.77 3.22
CA GLU A 219 23.08 -3.67 2.73
C GLU A 219 21.95 -3.36 3.73
N LYS A 220 21.53 -2.08 3.84
CA LYS A 220 20.45 -1.65 4.75
C LYS A 220 19.20 -2.53 4.64
N GLY A 221 18.77 -2.86 3.42
CA GLY A 221 17.60 -3.71 3.19
C GLY A 221 17.75 -5.11 3.79
N LYS A 222 18.96 -5.70 3.71
CA LYS A 222 19.25 -7.01 4.29
C LYS A 222 19.25 -6.95 5.82
N LEU A 223 19.81 -5.89 6.39
CA LEU A 223 19.76 -5.65 7.83
C LEU A 223 18.32 -5.52 8.35
N VAL A 224 17.48 -4.74 7.65
CA VAL A 224 16.04 -4.61 7.96
C VAL A 224 15.34 -5.97 7.90
N PHE A 225 15.59 -6.75 6.83
CA PHE A 225 15.04 -8.11 6.69
C PHE A 225 15.44 -9.01 7.87
N ASP A 226 16.72 -9.02 8.26
CA ASP A 226 17.23 -9.88 9.33
C ASP A 226 16.64 -9.49 10.70
N ILE A 227 16.57 -8.18 10.98
CA ILE A 227 15.90 -7.64 12.19
C ILE A 227 14.43 -8.05 12.21
N PHE A 228 13.71 -7.82 11.11
CA PHE A 228 12.27 -8.11 11.01
C PHE A 228 11.98 -9.60 11.21
N CYS A 229 12.76 -10.48 10.58
CA CYS A 229 12.67 -11.92 10.80
C CYS A 229 12.96 -12.30 12.27
N LYS A 230 13.96 -11.66 12.88
CA LYS A 230 14.34 -11.93 14.27
C LYS A 230 13.24 -11.50 15.26
N LEU A 231 12.59 -10.36 15.02
CA LEU A 231 11.43 -9.90 15.80
C LEU A 231 10.26 -10.89 15.69
N GLY A 232 9.97 -11.40 14.49
CA GLY A 232 8.94 -12.42 14.30
C GLY A 232 9.27 -13.72 15.03
N ASN A 233 10.55 -14.12 15.03
CA ASN A 233 11.02 -15.27 15.79
C ASN A 233 10.88 -15.07 17.30
N PHE A 234 10.74 -13.84 17.81
CA PHE A 234 10.45 -13.53 19.21
C PHE A 234 8.95 -13.33 19.50
N GLY A 235 8.07 -13.56 18.52
CA GLY A 235 6.61 -13.54 18.71
C GLY A 235 5.95 -12.17 18.48
N CYS A 236 6.66 -11.18 17.93
CA CYS A 236 6.05 -9.93 17.47
C CYS A 236 5.07 -10.20 16.31
N ASP A 237 3.92 -9.51 16.29
CA ASP A 237 3.05 -9.49 15.11
C ASP A 237 3.73 -8.68 13.99
N LEU A 238 4.10 -9.35 12.90
CA LEU A 238 4.83 -8.71 11.80
C LEU A 238 3.84 -8.12 10.80
N GLN A 239 3.92 -6.82 10.55
CA GLN A 239 3.08 -6.14 9.57
C GLN A 239 3.93 -5.40 8.54
N ALA A 240 3.39 -5.26 7.34
CA ALA A 240 4.01 -4.48 6.27
C ALA A 240 2.93 -3.81 5.42
N LEU A 241 3.27 -2.65 4.88
CA LEU A 241 2.51 -1.90 3.89
C LEU A 241 3.32 -1.80 2.60
N GLY A 242 2.71 -2.08 1.46
CA GLY A 242 3.40 -1.92 0.18
C GLY A 242 2.45 -1.84 -1.00
N VAL A 243 3.01 -1.47 -2.15
CA VAL A 243 2.29 -1.40 -3.42
C VAL A 243 2.50 -2.69 -4.19
N LEU A 244 1.40 -3.29 -4.63
CA LEU A 244 1.39 -4.56 -5.33
C LEU A 244 1.97 -4.44 -6.74
N GLU A 245 2.93 -5.29 -7.05
CA GLU A 245 3.44 -5.57 -8.40
C GLU A 245 3.26 -7.06 -8.72
N LYS A 246 2.44 -7.37 -9.73
CA LYS A 246 2.23 -8.73 -10.23
C LYS A 246 3.45 -9.20 -11.01
N ALA A 247 3.96 -10.37 -10.63
CA ALA A 247 4.95 -11.08 -11.41
C ALA A 247 4.28 -11.86 -12.56
N LYS A 248 5.06 -12.21 -13.58
CA LYS A 248 4.58 -13.01 -14.73
C LYS A 248 4.08 -14.41 -14.35
N ASP A 249 4.58 -14.98 -13.25
CA ASP A 249 4.36 -16.36 -12.84
C ASP A 249 3.23 -16.50 -11.78
N SER A 250 2.20 -15.66 -11.88
CA SER A 250 0.97 -15.70 -11.06
C SER A 250 1.12 -15.38 -9.56
N PHE A 251 2.27 -14.89 -9.09
CA PHE A 251 2.40 -14.32 -7.74
C PHE A 251 2.59 -12.80 -7.80
N ALA A 252 2.50 -12.11 -6.67
CA ALA A 252 2.78 -10.68 -6.58
C ALA A 252 3.83 -10.39 -5.51
N MET A 253 4.49 -9.24 -5.64
CA MET A 253 5.41 -8.71 -4.64
C MET A 253 4.86 -7.37 -4.17
N LEU A 254 4.84 -7.14 -2.86
CA LEU A 254 4.59 -5.82 -2.29
C LEU A 254 5.91 -5.05 -2.27
N ARG A 255 5.96 -4.00 -3.11
CA ARG A 255 7.12 -3.11 -3.25
C ARG A 255 7.00 -1.92 -2.33
N ASP A 256 8.14 -1.47 -1.85
CA ASP A 256 8.25 -0.24 -1.06
C ASP A 256 8.22 1.00 -1.96
N PRO A 257 7.22 1.90 -1.80
CA PRO A 257 7.21 3.19 -2.49
C PRO A 257 8.41 4.07 -2.11
N GLY A 258 8.92 3.97 -0.87
CA GLY A 258 10.00 4.83 -0.36
C GLY A 258 11.36 4.63 -1.04
N ARG A 259 11.52 3.56 -1.82
CA ARG A 259 12.71 3.30 -2.65
C ARG A 259 12.41 3.28 -4.14
N SER A 260 11.38 4.01 -4.54
CA SER A 260 10.89 4.05 -5.92
C SER A 260 10.50 2.67 -6.47
N PHE A 261 10.04 1.75 -5.61
CA PHE A 261 9.76 0.35 -5.97
C PHE A 261 10.97 -0.48 -6.43
N LYS A 262 12.19 -0.09 -6.06
CA LYS A 262 13.38 -0.90 -6.34
C LYS A 262 13.23 -2.27 -5.65
N PRO A 263 13.51 -3.39 -6.32
CA PRO A 263 13.50 -4.69 -5.67
C PRO A 263 14.53 -4.76 -4.54
N GLY A 264 14.17 -5.39 -3.42
CA GLY A 264 15.05 -5.56 -2.28
C GLY A 264 14.77 -6.84 -1.50
N PRO A 265 15.70 -7.25 -0.61
CA PRO A 265 15.59 -8.52 0.13
C PRO A 265 14.41 -8.58 1.09
N ASP A 266 13.90 -7.43 1.50
CA ASP A 266 12.77 -7.20 2.39
C ASP A 266 11.44 -6.97 1.64
N ASP A 267 11.38 -7.21 0.32
CA ASP A 267 10.08 -7.25 -0.37
C ASP A 267 9.23 -8.42 0.13
N VAL A 268 7.91 -8.23 0.16
CA VAL A 268 6.97 -9.21 0.69
C VAL A 268 6.27 -9.95 -0.44
N TYR A 269 6.40 -11.27 -0.45
CA TYR A 269 5.72 -12.18 -1.36
C TYR A 269 4.23 -12.31 -1.02
N LEU A 270 3.38 -12.07 -2.00
CA LEU A 270 1.93 -12.25 -1.92
C LEU A 270 1.49 -13.37 -2.85
N GLY A 271 0.87 -14.40 -2.27
CA GLY A 271 0.42 -15.58 -3.00
C GLY A 271 -0.72 -15.28 -3.98
N ALA A 272 -0.75 -16.02 -5.09
CA ALA A 272 -1.77 -15.92 -6.15
C ALA A 272 -3.21 -15.98 -5.63
N HIS A 273 -3.45 -16.80 -4.60
CA HIS A 273 -4.77 -17.00 -4.02
C HIS A 273 -5.29 -15.73 -3.37
N LEU A 274 -4.49 -15.03 -2.56
CA LEU A 274 -4.86 -13.76 -1.92
C LEU A 274 -5.08 -12.65 -2.95
N VAL A 275 -4.28 -12.63 -4.03
CA VAL A 275 -4.49 -11.67 -5.13
C VAL A 275 -5.86 -11.87 -5.77
N LYS A 276 -6.27 -13.12 -6.00
CA LYS A 276 -7.57 -13.44 -6.61
C LYS A 276 -8.72 -13.25 -5.64
N GLU A 277 -8.55 -13.69 -4.39
CA GLU A 277 -9.55 -13.61 -3.33
C GLU A 277 -10.00 -12.18 -3.07
N HIS A 278 -9.06 -11.24 -3.01
CA HIS A 278 -9.34 -9.83 -2.76
C HIS A 278 -9.44 -8.97 -4.04
N GLY A 279 -9.43 -9.58 -5.24
CA GLY A 279 -9.53 -8.83 -6.50
C GLY A 279 -8.41 -7.83 -6.76
N LEU A 280 -7.19 -8.08 -6.25
CA LEU A 280 -6.11 -7.09 -6.26
C LEU A 280 -5.49 -6.87 -7.64
N GLY A 281 -5.28 -5.62 -8.00
CA GLY A 281 -4.62 -5.11 -9.20
C GLY A 281 -3.21 -4.57 -8.94
N ASP A 282 -2.43 -4.40 -10.03
CA ASP A 282 -1.15 -3.67 -9.94
C ASP A 282 -1.39 -2.24 -9.41
N GLY A 283 -0.52 -1.77 -8.53
CA GLY A 283 -0.63 -0.44 -7.94
C GLY A 283 -1.50 -0.38 -6.68
N ASN A 284 -2.20 -1.47 -6.29
CA ASN A 284 -2.94 -1.47 -5.04
C ASN A 284 -2.02 -1.35 -3.83
N MET A 285 -2.37 -0.48 -2.90
CA MET A 285 -1.70 -0.35 -1.61
C MET A 285 -2.32 -1.36 -0.64
N VAL A 286 -1.50 -2.26 -0.11
CA VAL A 286 -1.98 -3.37 0.73
C VAL A 286 -1.19 -3.43 2.02
N LYS A 287 -1.90 -3.43 3.15
CA LYS A 287 -1.36 -3.70 4.48
C LYS A 287 -1.60 -5.16 4.82
N VAL A 288 -0.57 -5.84 5.26
CA VAL A 288 -0.57 -7.29 5.44
C VAL A 288 0.08 -7.69 6.74
N ARG A 289 -0.38 -8.82 7.28
CA ARG A 289 0.39 -9.60 8.25
C ARG A 289 1.38 -10.47 7.50
N VAL A 290 2.61 -10.51 8.00
CA VAL A 290 3.76 -11.13 7.36
C VAL A 290 4.26 -12.29 8.22
N ARG A 291 4.81 -13.30 7.58
CA ARG A 291 5.59 -14.35 8.24
C ARG A 291 7.04 -14.36 7.72
N PRO A 292 8.02 -14.68 8.57
CA PRO A 292 9.38 -14.97 8.12
C PRO A 292 9.40 -16.17 7.14
N PRO A 293 10.43 -16.28 6.30
CA PRO A 293 10.58 -17.43 5.40
C PRO A 293 10.70 -18.74 6.20
N ARG A 294 10.05 -19.81 5.72
CA ARG A 294 10.11 -21.16 6.33
C ARG A 294 10.65 -22.17 5.33
N GLY A 295 11.45 -23.13 5.81
CA GLY A 295 11.93 -24.25 5.01
C GLY A 295 12.80 -23.81 3.82
N ARG A 296 12.23 -23.86 2.60
CA ARG A 296 12.90 -23.45 1.34
C ARG A 296 12.52 -22.04 0.87
N ASP A 297 11.66 -21.33 1.59
CA ASP A 297 11.25 -19.96 1.25
C ASP A 297 12.44 -19.01 1.41
N ASN A 298 12.61 -18.08 0.46
CA ASN A 298 13.65 -17.04 0.53
C ASN A 298 13.09 -15.63 0.80
N TYR A 299 11.77 -15.47 0.83
CA TYR A 299 11.10 -14.17 0.94
C TYR A 299 10.22 -14.10 2.20
N LEU A 300 10.06 -12.88 2.72
CA LEU A 300 8.94 -12.56 3.60
C LEU A 300 7.64 -12.90 2.87
N SER A 301 6.69 -13.55 3.54
CA SER A 301 5.46 -14.00 2.87
C SER A 301 4.24 -13.49 3.61
N VAL A 302 3.21 -13.10 2.88
CA VAL A 302 1.93 -12.71 3.48
C VAL A 302 1.24 -13.92 4.11
N SER A 303 0.78 -13.74 5.35
CA SER A 303 -0.12 -14.69 6.02
C SER A 303 -1.58 -14.24 5.95
N GLU A 304 -1.83 -12.93 5.96
CA GLU A 304 -3.17 -12.36 5.95
C GLU A 304 -3.16 -10.93 5.38
N VAL A 305 -4.21 -10.56 4.65
CA VAL A 305 -4.44 -9.19 4.18
C VAL A 305 -5.29 -8.44 5.20
N LEU A 306 -4.76 -7.35 5.74
CA LEU A 306 -5.41 -6.57 6.81
C LEU A 306 -6.21 -5.40 6.22
N GLU A 307 -5.58 -4.61 5.35
CA GLU A 307 -6.19 -3.43 4.73
C GLU A 307 -5.81 -3.36 3.25
N ILE A 308 -6.72 -2.83 2.43
CA ILE A 308 -6.51 -2.54 1.01
C ILE A 308 -6.95 -1.09 0.79
N GLU A 309 -6.08 -0.26 0.21
CA GLU A 309 -6.35 1.17 -0.01
C GLU A 309 -6.78 1.93 1.26
N ARG A 310 -6.18 1.57 2.41
CA ARG A 310 -6.49 2.09 3.76
C ARG A 310 -7.91 1.76 4.26
N GLN A 311 -8.56 0.78 3.67
CA GLN A 311 -9.83 0.22 4.13
C GLN A 311 -9.62 -1.20 4.64
N PRO A 312 -10.36 -1.65 5.68
CA PRO A 312 -10.32 -3.05 6.09
C PRO A 312 -10.59 -4.00 4.92
N ALA A 313 -9.81 -5.07 4.79
CA ALA A 313 -9.84 -5.94 3.61
C ALA A 313 -11.22 -6.55 3.30
N HIS A 314 -12.07 -6.72 4.31
CA HIS A 314 -13.44 -7.24 4.17
C HIS A 314 -14.46 -6.21 3.66
N LEU A 315 -14.12 -4.91 3.67
CA LEU A 315 -14.95 -3.82 3.15
C LEU A 315 -14.50 -3.36 1.77
N PHE A 316 -13.33 -3.80 1.31
CA PHE A 316 -12.78 -3.40 0.04
C PHE A 316 -13.60 -3.95 -1.12
N ASP A 317 -14.10 -3.04 -1.96
CA ASP A 317 -14.69 -3.35 -3.25
C ASP A 317 -13.73 -2.85 -4.35
N PRO A 318 -13.22 -3.73 -5.24
CA PRO A 318 -12.35 -3.32 -6.33
C PRO A 318 -13.00 -2.35 -7.32
N GLY A 319 -14.34 -2.24 -7.35
CA GLY A 319 -15.05 -1.32 -8.22
C GLY A 319 -14.82 -1.59 -9.72
N ASP A 320 -15.11 -0.58 -10.55
CA ASP A 320 -14.84 -0.63 -11.99
C ASP A 320 -13.37 -0.33 -12.30
N ASP A 321 -12.79 -1.08 -13.24
CA ASP A 321 -11.46 -0.81 -13.75
C ASP A 321 -11.38 0.58 -14.42
N PHE A 322 -10.26 1.29 -14.20
CA PHE A 322 -9.97 2.61 -14.78
C PHE A 322 -10.26 2.74 -16.29
N GLU A 323 -10.06 1.66 -17.06
CA GLU A 323 -10.29 1.65 -18.51
C GLU A 323 -11.77 1.73 -18.89
N ASN A 324 -12.68 1.33 -17.98
CA ASN A 324 -14.14 1.35 -18.19
C ASN A 324 -14.78 2.66 -17.73
N LEU A 325 -14.04 3.51 -17.02
CA LEU A 325 -14.55 4.76 -16.49
C LEU A 325 -14.80 5.81 -17.61
N THR A 326 -15.95 6.48 -17.55
CA THR A 326 -16.33 7.50 -18.53
C THR A 326 -15.42 8.72 -18.40
N SER A 327 -14.84 9.14 -19.53
CA SER A 327 -13.89 10.23 -19.60
C SER A 327 -14.55 11.53 -20.05
N GLU A 328 -14.27 12.63 -19.37
CA GLU A 328 -14.76 13.97 -19.72
C GLU A 328 -13.62 14.97 -19.95
N PHE A 329 -14.00 16.14 -20.48
CA PHE A 329 -13.07 17.27 -20.54
C PHE A 329 -12.82 17.82 -19.13
N PRO A 330 -11.64 18.38 -18.85
CA PRO A 330 -11.40 19.15 -17.65
C PRO A 330 -12.33 20.38 -17.57
N GLU A 331 -13.06 20.51 -16.47
CA GLU A 331 -13.92 21.67 -16.17
C GLU A 331 -13.49 22.40 -14.89
N GLU A 332 -12.77 21.72 -14.00
CA GLU A 332 -12.16 22.31 -12.82
C GLU A 332 -10.70 22.68 -13.09
N ARG A 333 -10.34 23.91 -12.72
CA ARG A 333 -9.01 24.48 -12.94
C ARG A 333 -8.14 24.36 -11.69
N PHE A 334 -6.88 23.96 -11.87
CA PHE A 334 -5.84 24.20 -10.88
C PHE A 334 -5.38 25.65 -10.95
N HIS A 335 -5.71 26.43 -9.93
CA HIS A 335 -5.13 27.76 -9.74
C HIS A 335 -3.68 27.63 -9.30
N LEU A 336 -2.75 28.10 -10.13
CA LEU A 336 -1.33 27.97 -9.88
C LEU A 336 -0.69 29.23 -9.27
N GLU A 337 -1.35 30.37 -9.33
CA GLU A 337 -0.92 31.60 -8.67
C GLU A 337 -0.78 31.40 -7.15
N THR A 338 0.41 31.67 -6.62
CA THR A 338 0.69 31.66 -5.18
C THR A 338 0.90 33.09 -4.66
N LYS A 339 0.95 33.25 -3.34
CA LYS A 339 1.30 34.53 -2.70
C LYS A 339 2.80 34.86 -2.81
N ASP A 340 3.64 33.94 -3.28
CA ASP A 340 5.08 34.15 -3.38
C ASP A 340 5.41 34.93 -4.66
N GLU A 341 5.98 36.12 -4.51
CA GLU A 341 6.43 36.97 -5.62
C GLU A 341 7.53 36.32 -6.48
N LYS A 342 8.17 35.24 -6.00
CA LYS A 342 9.18 34.48 -6.76
C LYS A 342 8.58 33.54 -7.79
N ASP A 343 7.29 33.20 -7.66
CA ASP A 343 6.59 32.22 -8.49
C ASP A 343 5.84 32.89 -9.66
N MET A 344 6.51 33.83 -10.33
CA MET A 344 5.92 34.55 -11.46
C MET A 344 5.62 33.65 -12.67
N ALA A 345 6.32 32.52 -12.81
CA ALA A 345 6.09 31.61 -13.94
C ALA A 345 4.71 30.95 -13.86
N VAL A 346 4.26 30.55 -12.67
CA VAL A 346 2.95 29.93 -12.50
C VAL A 346 1.81 30.92 -12.71
N ARG A 347 1.99 32.20 -12.34
CA ARG A 347 1.06 33.28 -12.68
C ARG A 347 0.92 33.45 -14.19
N LEU A 348 2.03 33.36 -14.93
CA LEU A 348 2.02 33.43 -16.39
C LEU A 348 1.34 32.19 -17.01
N VAL A 349 1.64 30.99 -16.50
CA VAL A 349 0.98 29.75 -16.94
C VAL A 349 -0.52 29.86 -16.77
N ASP A 350 -0.98 30.36 -15.62
CA ASP A 350 -2.40 30.58 -15.33
C ASP A 350 -3.12 31.47 -16.37
N LEU A 351 -2.42 32.41 -17.00
CA LEU A 351 -3.01 33.33 -17.97
C LEU A 351 -2.90 32.84 -19.42
N VAL A 352 -1.92 31.98 -19.69
CA VAL A 352 -1.56 31.58 -21.06
C VAL A 352 -1.97 30.16 -21.36
N ALA A 353 -1.77 29.23 -20.43
CA ALA A 353 -2.06 27.81 -20.58
C ALA A 353 -2.61 27.26 -19.25
N PRO A 354 -3.90 27.47 -18.95
CA PRO A 354 -4.49 27.07 -17.67
C PRO A 354 -4.50 25.55 -17.55
N LEU A 355 -4.12 25.04 -16.37
CA LEU A 355 -4.07 23.61 -16.08
C LEU A 355 -5.40 23.17 -15.45
N GLY A 356 -6.03 22.13 -15.99
CA GLY A 356 -7.27 21.55 -15.46
C GLY A 356 -7.08 20.18 -14.77
N LYS A 357 -8.07 19.78 -13.97
CA LYS A 357 -8.19 18.42 -13.44
C LYS A 357 -8.44 17.43 -14.57
N GLY A 358 -7.51 16.51 -14.78
CA GLY A 358 -7.54 15.56 -15.89
C GLY A 358 -6.77 16.01 -17.14
N GLN A 359 -5.98 17.08 -17.05
CA GLN A 359 -5.24 17.62 -18.19
C GLN A 359 -4.07 16.70 -18.61
N ARG A 360 -3.82 16.65 -19.93
CA ARG A 360 -2.62 16.09 -20.56
C ARG A 360 -1.73 17.23 -21.04
N GLY A 361 -0.89 17.70 -20.15
CA GLY A 361 0.00 18.84 -20.39
C GLY A 361 1.39 18.44 -20.85
N LEU A 362 1.95 19.20 -21.78
CA LEU A 362 3.34 19.10 -22.23
C LEU A 362 4.09 20.39 -21.92
N ILE A 363 5.23 20.28 -21.25
CA ILE A 363 6.23 21.36 -21.16
C ILE A 363 7.31 21.07 -22.20
N VAL A 364 7.19 21.71 -23.36
CA VAL A 364 8.09 21.56 -24.49
C VAL A 364 9.30 22.46 -24.27
N ALA A 365 10.47 21.90 -24.01
CA ALA A 365 11.63 22.68 -23.61
C ALA A 365 12.92 22.23 -24.30
N PRO A 366 13.77 23.16 -24.75
CA PRO A 366 15.13 22.84 -25.12
C PRO A 366 15.98 22.52 -23.88
N PRO A 367 17.14 21.86 -24.04
CA PRO A 367 18.13 21.74 -22.98
C PRO A 367 18.45 23.11 -22.38
N ARG A 368 18.54 23.18 -21.04
CA ARG A 368 18.78 24.44 -20.28
C ARG A 368 17.67 25.52 -20.44
N GLY A 369 16.49 25.16 -20.96
CA GLY A 369 15.35 26.09 -21.09
C GLY A 369 14.64 26.46 -19.79
N GLY A 370 15.04 25.89 -18.64
CA GLY A 370 14.39 26.15 -17.35
C GLY A 370 13.25 25.18 -16.99
N LYS A 371 13.16 24.02 -17.65
CA LYS A 371 12.12 22.98 -17.41
C LYS A 371 11.98 22.63 -15.92
N THR A 372 13.10 22.40 -15.25
CA THR A 372 13.16 21.90 -13.87
C THR A 372 12.62 22.95 -12.90
N VAL A 373 12.99 24.22 -13.11
CA VAL A 373 12.51 25.35 -12.30
C VAL A 373 11.00 25.50 -12.44
N LEU A 374 10.49 25.50 -13.67
CA LEU A 374 9.05 25.61 -13.90
C LEU A 374 8.28 24.45 -13.26
N LEU A 375 8.78 23.21 -13.41
CA LEU A 375 8.13 22.03 -12.84
C LEU A 375 8.09 22.08 -11.30
N LYS A 376 9.16 22.54 -10.65
CA LYS A 376 9.22 22.77 -9.20
C LYS A 376 8.25 23.84 -8.72
N GLN A 377 8.11 24.94 -9.45
CA GLN A 377 7.17 26.00 -9.12
C GLN A 377 5.72 25.52 -9.22
N ILE A 378 5.40 24.75 -10.26
CA ILE A 378 4.08 24.11 -10.40
C ILE A 378 3.83 23.13 -9.25
N ALA A 379 4.81 22.30 -8.88
CA ALA A 379 4.69 21.35 -7.77
C ALA A 379 4.36 22.05 -6.44
N ARG A 380 5.15 23.07 -6.07
CA ARG A 380 4.92 23.85 -4.84
C ARG A 380 3.58 24.57 -4.84
N SER A 381 3.21 25.10 -6.00
CA SER A 381 1.91 25.76 -6.17
C SER A 381 0.74 24.81 -5.95
N LEU A 382 0.79 23.62 -6.55
CA LEU A 382 -0.23 22.58 -6.35
C LEU A 382 -0.33 22.18 -4.88
N GLN A 383 0.80 21.98 -4.19
CA GLN A 383 0.78 21.65 -2.75
C GLN A 383 0.16 22.75 -1.89
N SER A 384 0.45 24.01 -2.21
CA SER A 384 -0.06 25.15 -1.45
C SER A 384 -1.55 25.40 -1.72
N ASN A 385 -1.98 25.29 -2.97
CA ASN A 385 -3.31 25.72 -3.40
C ASN A 385 -4.32 24.57 -3.45
N HIS A 386 -3.85 23.33 -3.63
CA HIS A 386 -4.68 22.12 -3.79
C HIS A 386 -4.12 20.96 -2.93
N PRO A 387 -4.07 21.11 -1.59
CA PRO A 387 -3.51 20.09 -0.69
C PRO A 387 -4.30 18.78 -0.67
N GLU A 388 -5.52 18.76 -1.21
CA GLU A 388 -6.35 17.57 -1.37
C GLU A 388 -5.89 16.65 -2.52
N VAL A 389 -5.06 17.16 -3.42
CA VAL A 389 -4.56 16.45 -4.61
C VAL A 389 -3.38 15.56 -4.22
N GLU A 390 -3.39 14.33 -4.73
CA GLU A 390 -2.26 13.42 -4.62
C GLU A 390 -1.19 13.79 -5.67
N LEU A 391 -0.17 14.54 -5.25
CA LEU A 391 0.94 14.95 -6.09
C LEU A 391 2.04 13.88 -6.13
N ILE A 392 2.33 13.41 -7.35
CA ILE A 392 3.36 12.43 -7.65
C ILE A 392 4.42 13.06 -8.56
N ILE A 393 5.69 12.99 -8.17
CA ILE A 393 6.82 13.40 -9.01
C ILE A 393 7.47 12.14 -9.58
N LEU A 394 7.63 12.06 -10.90
CA LEU A 394 8.31 10.94 -11.57
C LEU A 394 9.51 11.45 -12.37
N LEU A 395 10.72 11.11 -11.90
CA LEU A 395 11.99 11.52 -12.49
C LEU A 395 12.68 10.31 -13.15
N LEU A 396 12.95 10.40 -14.45
CA LEU A 396 13.50 9.30 -15.25
C LEU A 396 14.74 9.73 -16.01
N ASP A 397 15.80 8.91 -15.91
CA ASP A 397 17.08 9.14 -16.59
C ASP A 397 17.67 10.52 -16.26
N GLU A 398 17.44 10.97 -15.02
CA GLU A 398 17.92 12.23 -14.48
C GLU A 398 19.10 12.01 -13.53
N ARG A 399 19.86 13.06 -13.25
CA ARG A 399 21.05 12.95 -12.39
C ARG A 399 20.70 12.81 -10.90
N PRO A 400 21.46 12.02 -10.11
CA PRO A 400 21.20 11.86 -8.67
C PRO A 400 21.10 13.18 -7.92
N GLU A 401 21.96 14.15 -8.21
CA GLU A 401 21.94 15.47 -7.56
C GLU A 401 20.67 16.28 -7.89
N GLU A 402 20.10 16.10 -9.09
CA GLU A 402 18.86 16.77 -9.49
C GLU A 402 17.63 16.11 -8.85
N VAL A 403 17.69 14.79 -8.58
CA VAL A 403 16.68 14.07 -7.81
C VAL A 403 16.66 14.54 -6.36
N SER A 404 17.83 14.58 -5.69
CA SER A 404 17.90 15.07 -4.31
C SER A 404 17.47 16.53 -4.18
N ASP A 405 17.89 17.38 -5.12
CA ASP A 405 17.43 18.78 -5.17
C ASP A 405 15.89 18.87 -5.34
N PHE A 406 15.24 17.91 -6.03
CA PHE A 406 13.78 17.84 -6.11
C PHE A 406 13.13 17.41 -4.80
N GLU A 407 13.65 16.35 -4.17
CA GLU A 407 13.19 15.81 -2.89
C GLU A 407 13.28 16.85 -1.76
N ASP A 408 14.37 17.62 -1.70
CA ASP A 408 14.56 18.68 -0.70
C ASP A 408 13.66 19.91 -0.95
N THR A 409 13.22 20.10 -2.20
CA THR A 409 12.49 21.29 -2.66
C THR A 409 10.97 21.13 -2.56
N VAL A 410 10.46 19.91 -2.75
CA VAL A 410 9.05 19.59 -2.92
C VAL A 410 8.68 18.46 -1.95
N ASP A 411 7.80 18.77 -0.99
CA ASP A 411 7.32 17.79 0.00
C ASP A 411 6.24 16.84 -0.58
N ALA A 412 6.61 16.08 -1.60
CA ALA A 412 5.73 15.20 -2.34
C ALA A 412 6.36 13.82 -2.54
N GLN A 413 5.55 12.86 -2.98
CA GLN A 413 6.07 11.54 -3.27
C GLN A 413 6.89 11.56 -4.56
N VAL A 414 8.22 11.45 -4.41
CA VAL A 414 9.17 11.39 -5.53
C VAL A 414 9.49 9.94 -5.86
N TYR A 415 9.22 9.54 -7.10
CA TYR A 415 9.67 8.30 -7.70
C TYR A 415 10.76 8.60 -8.71
N SER A 416 11.90 7.94 -8.56
CA SER A 416 13.06 8.19 -9.39
C SER A 416 13.69 6.91 -9.93
N SER A 417 14.24 7.03 -11.13
CA SER A 417 15.17 6.06 -11.71
C SER A 417 16.26 6.84 -12.45
N THR A 418 17.42 6.97 -11.81
CA THR A 418 18.56 7.76 -12.32
C THR A 418 19.16 7.16 -13.58
N PHE A 419 20.01 7.91 -14.29
CA PHE A 419 20.66 7.46 -15.53
C PHE A 419 21.56 6.22 -15.38
N ASP A 420 21.97 5.86 -14.16
CA ASP A 420 22.75 4.65 -13.87
C ASP A 420 21.90 3.37 -13.95
N GLU A 421 20.57 3.50 -13.96
CA GLU A 421 19.64 2.38 -13.98
C GLU A 421 19.34 1.91 -15.41
N THR A 422 18.89 0.66 -15.55
CA THR A 422 18.59 0.09 -16.88
C THR A 422 17.31 0.68 -17.49
N SER A 423 17.19 0.70 -18.83
CA SER A 423 15.94 1.15 -19.49
C SER A 423 14.70 0.33 -19.10
N LYS A 424 14.89 -0.96 -18.78
CA LYS A 424 13.83 -1.82 -18.24
C LYS A 424 13.35 -1.34 -16.88
N ARG A 425 14.25 -0.79 -16.06
CA ARG A 425 13.93 -0.22 -14.74
C ARG A 425 13.11 1.07 -14.88
N HIS A 426 13.48 1.97 -15.80
CA HIS A 426 12.68 3.18 -16.07
C HIS A 426 11.24 2.83 -16.45
N ALA A 427 11.07 1.85 -17.34
CA ALA A 427 9.75 1.35 -17.74
C ALA A 427 8.98 0.76 -16.54
N GLN A 428 9.62 -0.09 -15.75
CA GLN A 428 9.00 -0.72 -14.58
C GLN A 428 8.50 0.29 -13.54
N VAL A 429 9.33 1.28 -13.17
CA VAL A 429 8.92 2.35 -12.22
C VAL A 429 7.72 3.09 -12.76
N SER A 430 7.77 3.47 -14.04
CA SER A 430 6.70 4.24 -14.69
C SER A 430 5.40 3.47 -14.76
N ASP A 431 5.45 2.18 -15.13
CA ASP A 431 4.28 1.31 -15.18
C ASP A 431 3.62 1.19 -13.80
N LEU A 432 4.41 1.04 -12.74
CA LEU A 432 3.90 0.89 -11.37
C LEU A 432 3.38 2.21 -10.79
N VAL A 433 4.05 3.34 -11.08
CA VAL A 433 3.55 4.69 -10.72
C VAL A 433 2.20 4.96 -11.40
N LEU A 434 2.08 4.64 -12.70
CA LEU A 434 0.83 4.80 -13.43
C LEU A 434 -0.26 3.86 -12.90
N ALA A 435 0.09 2.61 -12.56
CA ALA A 435 -0.86 1.69 -11.93
C ALA A 435 -1.35 2.25 -10.59
N ARG A 436 -0.45 2.75 -9.74
CA ARG A 436 -0.80 3.38 -8.46
C ARG A 436 -1.72 4.59 -8.64
N ALA A 437 -1.40 5.48 -9.57
CA ALA A 437 -2.21 6.64 -9.88
C ALA A 437 -3.62 6.26 -10.35
N ARG A 438 -3.77 5.21 -11.17
CA ARG A 438 -5.07 4.71 -11.60
C ARG A 438 -5.90 4.18 -10.43
N ARG A 439 -5.30 3.42 -9.51
CA ARG A 439 -5.99 2.93 -8.31
C ARG A 439 -6.44 4.08 -7.39
N LEU A 440 -5.67 5.17 -7.31
CA LEU A 440 -6.08 6.37 -6.58
C LEU A 440 -7.29 7.06 -7.23
N VAL A 441 -7.31 7.19 -8.56
CA VAL A 441 -8.44 7.79 -9.29
C VAL A 441 -9.71 6.97 -9.20
N GLU A 442 -9.61 5.63 -9.28
CA GLU A 442 -10.72 4.71 -9.03
C GLU A 442 -11.34 4.92 -7.64
N ASN A 443 -10.52 5.28 -6.65
CA ASN A 443 -10.96 5.62 -5.29
C ASN A 443 -11.40 7.10 -5.13
N GLY A 444 -11.71 7.79 -6.22
CA GLY A 444 -12.23 9.17 -6.19
C GLY A 444 -11.19 10.24 -5.89
N LYS A 445 -9.88 9.96 -6.05
CA LYS A 445 -8.81 10.95 -5.79
C LYS A 445 -8.41 11.69 -7.05
N ASP A 446 -8.20 13.00 -6.91
CA ASP A 446 -7.49 13.80 -7.90
C ASP A 446 -5.99 13.58 -7.77
N VAL A 447 -5.36 13.12 -8.85
CA VAL A 447 -3.95 12.77 -8.92
C VAL A 447 -3.26 13.63 -9.96
N VAL A 448 -2.10 14.21 -9.60
CA VAL A 448 -1.23 14.92 -10.55
C VAL A 448 0.11 14.20 -10.62
N ILE A 449 0.50 13.77 -11.82
CA ILE A 449 1.86 13.27 -12.10
C ILE A 449 2.65 14.35 -12.82
N LEU A 450 3.73 14.82 -12.18
CA LEU A 450 4.74 15.66 -12.79
C LEU A 450 5.88 14.77 -13.29
N LEU A 451 6.01 14.63 -14.61
CA LEU A 451 6.96 13.71 -15.26
C LEU A 451 8.13 14.46 -15.90
N ASP A 452 9.35 14.18 -15.44
CA ASP A 452 10.59 14.64 -16.08
C ASP A 452 11.44 13.43 -16.51
N SER A 453 11.39 12.97 -17.77
CA SER A 453 10.63 13.51 -18.91
C SER A 453 9.93 12.42 -19.72
N LEU A 454 8.91 12.84 -20.49
CA LEU A 454 8.21 11.96 -21.42
C LEU A 454 9.13 11.45 -22.54
N THR A 455 10.07 12.27 -22.99
CA THR A 455 11.09 11.88 -23.98
C THR A 455 11.97 10.75 -23.44
N ARG A 456 12.40 10.84 -22.17
CA ARG A 456 13.19 9.80 -21.51
C ARG A 456 12.38 8.53 -21.27
N LEU A 457 11.10 8.64 -20.91
CA LEU A 457 10.19 7.50 -20.82
C LEU A 457 10.09 6.75 -22.16
N ALA A 458 9.86 7.47 -23.26
CA ALA A 458 9.76 6.88 -24.59
C ALA A 458 11.07 6.19 -25.03
N ARG A 459 12.23 6.80 -24.75
CA ARG A 459 13.55 6.16 -24.95
C ARG A 459 13.70 4.90 -24.10
N GLY A 460 13.27 4.94 -22.85
CA GLY A 460 13.27 3.80 -21.93
C GLY A 460 12.48 2.60 -22.49
N TYR A 461 11.25 2.84 -22.95
CA TYR A 461 10.46 1.79 -23.62
C TYR A 461 11.10 1.29 -24.91
N ASN A 462 11.69 2.20 -25.71
CA ASN A 462 12.34 1.83 -26.97
C ASN A 462 13.53 0.90 -26.74
N ASN A 463 14.39 1.24 -25.78
CA ASN A 463 15.58 0.47 -25.46
C ASN A 463 15.26 -0.84 -24.74
N ALA A 464 14.15 -0.89 -23.98
CA ALA A 464 13.66 -2.10 -23.33
C ALA A 464 12.98 -3.08 -24.32
N ALA A 465 12.53 -2.60 -25.49
CA ALA A 465 11.90 -3.44 -26.49
C ALA A 465 12.96 -4.33 -27.18
N SER A 466 12.82 -5.66 -27.02
CA SER A 466 13.70 -6.62 -27.68
C SER A 466 13.14 -7.00 -29.05
N GLY A 467 13.77 -6.49 -30.12
CA GLY A 467 13.39 -6.79 -31.50
C GLY A 467 12.10 -6.10 -31.98
N GLY A 468 11.81 -6.24 -33.27
CA GLY A 468 10.67 -5.61 -33.94
C GLY A 468 11.07 -4.63 -35.06
N PRO A 469 10.11 -4.16 -35.86
CA PRO A 469 10.36 -3.21 -36.93
C PRO A 469 10.84 -1.87 -36.35
N ILE A 470 11.94 -1.36 -36.92
CA ILE A 470 12.48 -0.04 -36.60
C ILE A 470 11.75 0.98 -37.46
N GLY A 471 11.04 1.91 -36.81
CA GLY A 471 10.35 3.01 -37.48
C GLY A 471 11.30 4.16 -37.83
N SER A 472 10.71 5.27 -38.29
CA SER A 472 11.45 6.51 -38.55
C SER A 472 12.22 6.98 -37.31
N GLY A 473 13.43 7.50 -37.50
CA GLY A 473 14.26 8.02 -36.41
C GLY A 473 14.79 6.97 -35.43
N GLY A 474 14.71 5.67 -35.75
CA GLY A 474 15.21 4.59 -34.89
C GLY A 474 14.25 4.18 -33.77
N VAL A 475 12.98 4.58 -33.87
CA VAL A 475 11.99 4.34 -32.81
C VAL A 475 11.09 3.15 -33.16
N ASN A 476 10.92 2.23 -32.21
CA ASN A 476 10.01 1.11 -32.29
C ASN A 476 8.55 1.58 -32.10
N PRO A 477 7.63 1.33 -33.05
CA PRO A 477 6.22 1.75 -32.94
C PRO A 477 5.51 1.23 -31.69
N ALA A 478 5.83 0.01 -31.23
CA ALA A 478 5.24 -0.56 -30.03
C ALA A 478 5.69 0.18 -28.76
N ALA A 479 6.93 0.68 -28.73
CA ALA A 479 7.43 1.49 -27.62
C ALA A 479 6.74 2.86 -27.57
N LEU A 480 6.55 3.51 -28.73
CA LEU A 480 5.77 4.75 -28.82
C LEU A 480 4.33 4.55 -28.39
N ALA A 481 3.70 3.43 -28.77
CA ALA A 481 2.35 3.11 -28.34
C ALA A 481 2.24 3.00 -26.81
N LYS A 482 3.27 2.45 -26.13
CA LYS A 482 3.31 2.41 -24.66
C LYS A 482 3.47 3.81 -24.04
N ALA A 483 4.38 4.63 -24.54
CA ALA A 483 4.53 6.02 -24.07
C ALA A 483 3.25 6.83 -24.28
N ARG A 484 2.59 6.64 -25.44
CA ARG A 484 1.30 7.25 -25.75
C ARG A 484 0.18 6.76 -24.82
N LYS A 485 0.16 5.46 -24.50
CA LYS A 485 -0.81 4.90 -23.53
C LYS A 485 -0.58 5.48 -22.13
N PHE A 486 0.67 5.63 -21.71
CA PHE A 486 1.01 6.26 -20.43
C PHE A 486 0.48 7.70 -20.39
N PHE A 487 0.85 8.53 -21.37
CA PHE A 487 0.46 9.94 -21.39
C PHE A 487 -1.04 10.13 -21.63
N GLY A 488 -1.65 9.28 -22.46
CA GLY A 488 -3.08 9.23 -22.72
C GLY A 488 -3.93 8.67 -21.58
N ALA A 489 -3.31 8.17 -20.50
CA ALA A 489 -4.04 7.77 -19.32
C ALA A 489 -4.69 8.97 -18.62
N ALA A 490 -4.06 10.16 -18.68
CA ALA A 490 -4.59 11.37 -18.06
C ALA A 490 -5.93 11.79 -18.67
N ARG A 491 -6.93 11.94 -17.80
CA ARG A 491 -8.34 12.21 -18.11
C ARG A 491 -9.07 12.65 -16.86
N ASN A 492 -10.15 13.42 -17.05
CA ASN A 492 -11.15 13.66 -16.01
C ASN A 492 -12.18 12.52 -16.02
N VAL A 493 -12.65 12.06 -14.86
CA VAL A 493 -13.59 10.94 -14.74
C VAL A 493 -14.84 11.37 -13.97
N VAL A 494 -16.02 10.95 -14.45
CA VAL A 494 -17.32 11.35 -13.87
C VAL A 494 -17.57 10.74 -12.49
N ASP A 495 -17.47 9.42 -12.38
CA ASP A 495 -17.75 8.66 -11.15
C ASP A 495 -16.45 8.30 -10.39
N GLY A 496 -15.40 9.12 -10.57
CA GLY A 496 -14.08 8.93 -9.98
C GLY A 496 -13.42 10.27 -9.67
N GLY A 497 -12.09 10.25 -9.51
CA GLY A 497 -11.31 11.49 -9.45
C GLY A 497 -10.80 11.91 -10.84
N SER A 498 -9.69 12.63 -10.88
CA SER A 498 -9.02 12.98 -12.14
C SER A 498 -7.56 12.53 -12.17
N LEU A 499 -7.08 12.08 -13.33
CA LEU A 499 -5.65 11.87 -13.55
C LEU A 499 -5.10 12.99 -14.43
N THR A 500 -4.28 13.85 -13.84
CA THR A 500 -3.56 14.90 -14.56
C THR A 500 -2.12 14.46 -14.77
N ILE A 501 -1.61 14.57 -16.00
CA ILE A 501 -0.18 14.32 -16.29
C ILE A 501 0.38 15.57 -16.96
N LEU A 502 1.36 16.19 -16.31
CA LEU A 502 2.14 17.28 -16.87
C LEU A 502 3.58 16.78 -17.06
N ALA A 503 3.97 16.58 -18.32
CA ALA A 503 5.25 15.99 -18.64
C ALA A 503 6.15 16.94 -19.42
N THR A 504 7.44 16.95 -19.11
CA THR A 504 8.43 17.65 -19.92
C THR A 504 8.71 16.85 -21.20
N CYS A 505 8.89 17.55 -22.32
CA CYS A 505 9.32 16.96 -23.58
C CYS A 505 10.50 17.76 -24.12
N LEU A 506 11.60 17.07 -24.38
CA LEU A 506 12.81 17.68 -24.91
C LEU A 506 12.67 17.89 -26.41
N VAL A 507 13.04 19.09 -26.87
CA VAL A 507 13.13 19.46 -28.29
C VAL A 507 14.49 20.07 -28.59
N GLU A 508 14.86 20.14 -29.86
CA GLU A 508 16.10 20.79 -30.31
C GLU A 508 17.36 20.15 -29.67
N THR A 509 17.34 18.84 -29.47
CA THR A 509 18.42 18.03 -28.86
C THR A 509 19.41 17.47 -29.88
N ASP A 510 19.33 17.92 -31.14
CA ASP A 510 20.04 17.37 -32.31
C ASP A 510 19.80 15.85 -32.52
N SER A 511 18.76 15.29 -31.91
CA SER A 511 18.38 13.88 -31.98
C SER A 511 17.11 13.70 -32.80
N ARG A 512 17.25 13.12 -33.99
CA ARG A 512 16.10 12.76 -34.84
C ARG A 512 15.10 11.83 -34.12
N MET A 513 15.59 11.03 -33.17
CA MET A 513 14.73 10.18 -32.34
C MET A 513 13.79 11.02 -31.47
N ASP A 514 14.31 12.10 -30.87
CA ASP A 514 13.53 12.96 -29.98
C ASP A 514 12.51 13.77 -30.78
N ASP A 515 12.87 14.22 -31.99
CA ASP A 515 11.93 14.90 -32.90
C ASP A 515 10.74 13.98 -33.25
N VAL A 516 11.01 12.71 -33.58
CA VAL A 516 9.94 11.74 -33.88
C VAL A 516 9.08 11.48 -32.64
N ILE A 517 9.68 11.34 -31.46
CA ILE A 517 8.95 11.15 -30.21
C ILE A 517 8.03 12.35 -29.94
N PHE A 518 8.55 13.58 -30.09
CA PHE A 518 7.79 14.80 -29.87
C PHE A 518 6.59 14.89 -30.82
N GLU A 519 6.80 14.73 -32.12
CA GLU A 519 5.72 14.81 -33.11
C GLU A 519 4.62 13.78 -32.88
N GLU A 520 4.98 12.55 -32.49
CA GLU A 520 4.01 11.48 -32.20
C GLU A 520 3.21 11.71 -30.91
N LEU A 521 3.83 12.30 -29.89
CA LEU A 521 3.19 12.48 -28.58
C LEU A 521 2.47 13.83 -28.45
N LYS A 522 2.89 14.86 -29.20
CA LYS A 522 2.25 16.18 -29.25
C LYS A 522 0.74 16.08 -29.53
N GLY A 523 0.36 15.24 -30.49
CA GLY A 523 -1.05 15.04 -30.85
C GLY A 523 -1.93 14.46 -29.73
N THR A 524 -1.33 13.86 -28.71
CA THR A 524 -2.03 13.24 -27.56
C THR A 524 -2.35 14.25 -26.46
N GLY A 525 -1.54 15.31 -26.36
CA GLY A 525 -1.70 16.38 -25.37
C GLY A 525 -2.86 17.32 -25.70
N ASN A 526 -3.40 17.97 -24.67
CA ASN A 526 -4.41 19.03 -24.80
C ASN A 526 -3.99 20.34 -24.12
N MET A 527 -2.78 20.41 -23.55
CA MET A 527 -2.13 21.63 -23.06
C MET A 527 -0.65 21.61 -23.46
N GLU A 528 -0.13 22.74 -23.91
CA GLU A 528 1.27 22.92 -24.30
C GLU A 528 1.82 24.20 -23.67
N ILE A 529 2.93 24.10 -22.93
CA ILE A 529 3.77 25.23 -22.51
C ILE A 529 5.09 25.09 -23.25
N ARG A 530 5.44 26.06 -24.10
CA ARG A 530 6.67 26.01 -24.87
C ARG A 530 7.70 26.96 -24.29
N LEU A 531 8.88 26.43 -23.97
CA LEU A 531 10.03 27.23 -23.53
C LEU A 531 10.90 27.58 -24.74
N ASP A 532 11.36 28.83 -24.78
CA ASP A 532 12.09 29.42 -25.89
C ASP A 532 13.60 29.48 -25.60
N ARG A 533 14.41 28.99 -26.53
CA ARG A 533 15.87 28.96 -26.41
C ARG A 533 16.47 30.37 -26.38
N ASP A 534 16.01 31.26 -27.25
CA ASP A 534 16.57 32.61 -27.37
C ASP A 534 16.30 33.43 -26.09
N LEU A 535 15.12 33.26 -25.49
CA LEU A 535 14.81 33.86 -24.20
C LEU A 535 15.74 33.33 -23.10
N ALA A 536 15.94 32.01 -23.03
CA ALA A 536 16.80 31.39 -22.03
C ALA A 536 18.27 31.82 -22.17
N GLU A 537 18.79 31.90 -23.40
CA GLU A 537 20.16 32.36 -23.69
C GLU A 537 20.37 33.83 -23.31
N ARG A 538 19.34 34.67 -23.49
CA ARG A 538 19.33 36.07 -23.04
C ARG A 538 19.06 36.24 -21.55
N ARG A 539 18.86 35.13 -20.81
CA ARG A 539 18.51 35.10 -19.38
C ARG A 539 17.18 35.79 -19.04
N VAL A 540 16.24 35.78 -19.98
CA VAL A 540 14.87 36.25 -19.75
C VAL A 540 14.06 35.07 -19.21
N PHE A 541 13.74 35.10 -17.91
CA PHE A 541 12.97 34.06 -17.23
C PHE A 541 11.66 34.63 -16.64
N PRO A 542 10.55 33.87 -16.69
CA PRO A 542 10.40 32.54 -17.29
C PRO A 542 10.51 32.58 -18.82
N ALA A 543 11.22 31.62 -19.41
CA ALA A 543 11.48 31.57 -20.85
C ALA A 543 10.26 31.02 -21.63
N ILE A 544 9.04 31.39 -21.27
CA ILE A 544 7.81 30.85 -21.86
C ILE A 544 7.45 31.62 -23.12
N HIS A 545 7.32 30.93 -24.24
CA HIS A 545 6.81 31.48 -25.49
C HIS A 545 5.28 31.60 -25.40
N ILE A 546 4.81 32.81 -25.08
CA ILE A 546 3.39 33.09 -24.82
C ILE A 546 2.49 32.68 -25.99
N GLN A 547 2.84 33.06 -27.22
CA GLN A 547 2.01 32.82 -28.40
C GLN A 547 1.94 31.35 -28.83
N GLN A 548 2.94 30.54 -28.46
CA GLN A 548 2.98 29.11 -28.78
C GLN A 548 2.50 28.22 -27.63
N SER A 549 2.17 28.82 -26.49
CA SER A 549 1.64 28.12 -25.32
C SER A 549 0.13 28.29 -25.26
N GLY A 550 -0.58 27.25 -24.81
CA GLY A 550 -2.03 27.28 -24.75
C GLY A 550 -2.63 25.98 -24.26
N THR A 551 -3.94 26.02 -24.00
CA THR A 551 -4.74 24.87 -23.61
C THR A 551 -5.95 24.76 -24.53
N ARG A 552 -6.25 23.56 -25.00
CA ARG A 552 -7.45 23.30 -25.82
C ARG A 552 -8.70 23.40 -24.93
N ASN A 553 -9.75 24.02 -25.45
CA ASN A 553 -11.02 24.25 -24.73
C ASN A 553 -10.80 24.98 -23.39
N ASP A 554 -9.88 25.95 -23.36
CA ASP A 554 -9.58 26.73 -22.16
C ASP A 554 -10.74 27.64 -21.72
N ASP A 555 -11.73 27.87 -22.58
CA ASP A 555 -13.01 28.50 -22.26
C ASP A 555 -13.80 27.79 -21.15
N ARG A 556 -13.55 26.49 -20.94
CA ARG A 556 -14.13 25.72 -19.83
C ARG A 556 -13.46 25.97 -18.49
N LEU A 557 -12.19 26.39 -18.49
CA LEU A 557 -11.36 26.51 -17.29
C LEU A 557 -11.33 27.93 -16.73
N TYR A 558 -11.57 28.93 -17.58
CA TYR A 558 -11.62 30.33 -17.16
C TYR A 558 -12.98 30.70 -16.58
N HIS A 559 -12.98 31.58 -15.59
CA HIS A 559 -14.22 32.18 -15.14
C HIS A 559 -14.85 33.03 -16.27
N LYS A 560 -16.18 33.11 -16.33
CA LYS A 560 -16.92 33.82 -17.39
C LYS A 560 -16.52 35.30 -17.54
N GLU A 561 -16.12 35.94 -16.45
CA GLU A 561 -15.63 37.33 -16.44
C GLU A 561 -14.14 37.47 -16.73
N GLU A 562 -13.38 36.39 -16.54
CA GLU A 562 -11.93 36.34 -16.76
C GLU A 562 -11.62 36.14 -18.25
N LEU A 563 -12.35 35.23 -18.91
CA LEU A 563 -12.10 34.81 -20.29
C LEU A 563 -12.01 35.97 -21.30
N PRO A 564 -12.95 36.95 -21.34
CA PRO A 564 -12.85 38.06 -22.30
C PRO A 564 -11.56 38.86 -22.14
N ARG A 565 -11.11 39.05 -20.90
CA ARG A 565 -9.90 39.83 -20.58
C ARG A 565 -8.63 39.07 -20.93
N VAL A 566 -8.61 37.75 -20.69
CA VAL A 566 -7.52 36.88 -21.13
C VAL A 566 -7.42 36.86 -22.66
N ILE A 567 -8.54 36.83 -23.38
CA ILE A 567 -8.56 36.91 -24.84
C ILE A 567 -7.97 38.25 -25.32
N ASP A 568 -8.39 39.37 -24.73
CA ASP A 568 -7.87 40.68 -25.10
C ASP A 568 -6.37 40.83 -24.79
N LEU A 569 -5.93 40.31 -23.63
CA LEU A 569 -4.51 40.20 -23.29
C LEU A 569 -3.73 39.43 -24.35
N ARG A 570 -4.21 38.25 -24.75
CA ARG A 570 -3.56 37.41 -25.77
C ARG A 570 -3.48 38.13 -27.12
N ARG A 571 -4.52 38.86 -27.53
CA ARG A 571 -4.52 39.64 -28.77
C ARG A 571 -3.45 40.73 -28.74
N GLN A 572 -3.30 41.45 -27.63
CA GLN A 572 -2.29 42.49 -27.48
C GLN A 572 -0.87 41.89 -27.51
N LEU A 573 -0.62 40.83 -26.75
CA LEU A 573 0.69 40.17 -26.70
C LEU A 573 1.07 39.48 -28.02
N ALA A 574 0.09 39.01 -28.81
CA ALA A 574 0.33 38.43 -30.12
C ALA A 574 0.89 39.44 -31.15
N SER A 575 0.68 40.75 -30.93
CA SER A 575 1.23 41.79 -31.79
C SER A 575 2.69 42.15 -31.48
N MET A 576 3.22 41.69 -30.35
CA MET A 576 4.57 42.00 -29.87
C MET A 576 5.57 40.89 -30.25
N PRO A 577 6.86 41.23 -30.46
CA PRO A 577 7.94 40.26 -30.47
C PRO A 577 7.97 39.42 -29.18
N VAL A 578 8.38 38.15 -29.27
CA VAL A 578 8.31 37.17 -28.16
C VAL A 578 8.98 37.67 -26.88
N GLY A 579 10.21 38.18 -26.96
CA GLY A 579 10.93 38.72 -25.80
C GLY A 579 10.26 39.94 -25.18
N GLU A 580 9.78 40.87 -26.01
CA GLU A 580 9.09 42.07 -25.54
C GLU A 580 7.75 41.73 -24.89
N ALA A 581 7.02 40.75 -25.42
CA ALA A 581 5.76 40.27 -24.86
C ALA A 581 5.95 39.73 -23.44
N VAL A 582 6.97 38.88 -23.24
CA VAL A 582 7.29 38.29 -21.92
C VAL A 582 7.72 39.37 -20.94
N GLU A 583 8.64 40.26 -21.33
CA GLU A 583 9.11 41.35 -20.47
C GLU A 583 7.99 42.31 -20.07
N THR A 584 7.13 42.67 -21.02
CA THR A 584 5.97 43.56 -20.80
C THR A 584 4.98 42.93 -19.82
N LEU A 585 4.60 41.67 -20.07
CA LEU A 585 3.69 40.95 -19.18
C LEU A 585 4.30 40.81 -17.78
N MET A 586 5.56 40.39 -17.67
CA MET A 586 6.25 40.24 -16.39
C MET A 586 6.35 41.54 -15.61
N LYS A 587 6.62 42.66 -16.28
CA LYS A 587 6.65 43.99 -15.67
C LYS A 587 5.29 44.38 -15.08
N GLN A 588 4.21 44.12 -15.81
CA GLN A 588 2.86 44.43 -15.35
C GLN A 588 2.40 43.50 -14.21
N LEU A 589 2.69 42.21 -14.31
CA LEU A 589 2.37 41.25 -13.25
C LEU A 589 3.09 41.60 -11.94
N LYS A 590 4.36 42.02 -11.99
CA LYS A 590 5.11 42.51 -10.81
C LYS A 590 4.48 43.75 -10.16
N GLY A 591 3.71 44.53 -10.90
CA GLY A 591 2.98 45.70 -10.38
C GLY A 591 1.63 45.36 -9.75
N THR A 592 1.29 44.08 -9.61
CA THR A 592 0.00 43.58 -9.13
C THR A 592 0.16 42.42 -8.18
N VAL A 593 -0.73 42.33 -7.19
CA VAL A 593 -0.71 41.27 -6.18
C VAL A 593 -1.29 39.96 -6.73
N SER A 594 -2.27 40.06 -7.64
CA SER A 594 -2.91 38.87 -8.23
C SER A 594 -3.23 39.00 -9.72
N ASN A 595 -3.45 37.87 -10.38
CA ASN A 595 -3.88 37.79 -11.77
C ASN A 595 -5.26 38.44 -11.96
N ALA A 596 -6.15 38.32 -10.98
CA ALA A 596 -7.43 39.01 -10.98
C ALA A 596 -7.27 40.53 -11.00
N GLU A 597 -6.39 41.08 -10.15
CA GLU A 597 -6.08 42.52 -10.13
C GLU A 597 -5.46 42.97 -11.46
N PHE A 598 -4.55 42.19 -12.01
CA PHE A 598 -3.93 42.44 -13.30
C PHE A 598 -4.96 42.51 -14.43
N LEU A 599 -5.83 41.49 -14.53
CA LEU A 599 -6.86 41.44 -15.57
C LEU A 599 -7.88 42.58 -15.44
N LEU A 600 -8.16 43.06 -14.22
CA LEU A 600 -8.99 44.26 -14.00
C LEU A 600 -8.32 45.54 -14.49
N LYS A 601 -7.00 45.66 -14.31
CA LYS A 601 -6.22 46.84 -14.74
C LYS A 601 -5.93 46.85 -16.24
N GLY A 602 -5.82 45.68 -16.86
CA GLY A 602 -5.42 45.49 -18.25
C GLY A 602 -3.93 45.71 -18.50
N LEU A 603 -3.45 45.29 -19.67
CA LEU A 603 -2.10 45.63 -20.15
C LEU A 603 -2.10 47.13 -20.50
N ARG A 604 -1.11 47.88 -19.99
CA ARG A 604 -0.93 49.32 -20.25
C ARG A 604 0.36 49.60 -20.98
#